data_AF-A0A0X3P7Q4-F1
#
_entry.id   AF-A0A0X3P7Q4-F1
#
_cell.length_a   1.000
_cell.length_b   1.000
_cell.length_c   1.000
_cell.angle_alpha   90.00
_cell.angle_beta   90.00
_cell.angle_gamma   90.00
#
_symmetry.space_group_name_H-M   'P 1'
#
loop_
_entity.id
_entity.type
_entity.pdbx_description
1 polymer ?
#
loop_
_entity_poly.entity_id
_entity_poly.type
_entity_poly.pdbx_seq_one_letter_code
_entity_poly.pdbx_strand_id
1 'polypeptide(L)'
;MLETLLFLIFLVLLILGGTVALLLYLSGALQPISVSTTDNVPFLTEGARFLYKIYRGSYRSVGGLFTEAYALTPGCIQCGIFYDDPQGETSDTDQRAAVGVLFDDFEATGDNKESSERIEKLKSNFFREFRIPPVREAIYAQFPHVSFLSILLGSWRVCPAVRKYAQDLGRNVSVMFEVYDEQTIHYIGLLDSHVDPYLVEEFRQEEQPPTEEEPKDQSEEESEDKSDQVDAAFEKVGHADLGDFEASETEVEIIQPKDQLSD
;
A
#
# COMPACT_ATOMS: atom_id res chain seq x y z
N MET A 1 36.12 37.33 8.90
CA MET A 1 35.14 36.55 9.71
C MET A 1 33.84 36.29 8.94
N LEU A 2 33.24 37.30 8.31
CA LEU A 2 32.01 37.10 7.51
C LEU A 2 32.25 36.27 6.23
N GLU A 3 33.32 36.54 5.48
CA GLU A 3 33.67 35.81 4.25
C GLU A 3 33.96 34.32 4.51
N THR A 4 34.72 34.03 5.58
CA THR A 4 35.00 32.66 6.04
C THR A 4 33.73 31.93 6.48
N LEU A 5 32.80 32.63 7.12
CA LEU A 5 31.50 32.08 7.50
C LEU A 5 30.63 31.77 6.27
N LEU A 6 30.59 32.69 5.30
CA LEU A 6 29.81 32.52 4.07
C LEU A 6 30.35 31.36 3.22
N PHE A 7 31.68 31.22 3.13
CA PHE A 7 32.31 30.08 2.50
C PHE A 7 31.95 28.75 3.19
N LEU A 8 31.97 28.72 4.53
CA LEU A 8 31.58 27.53 5.29
C LEU A 8 30.12 27.16 5.07
N ILE A 9 29.21 28.15 5.08
CA ILE A 9 27.78 27.95 4.80
C ILE A 9 27.60 27.36 3.40
N PHE A 10 28.27 27.95 2.39
CA PHE A 10 28.21 27.45 1.02
C PHE A 10 28.72 26.00 0.91
N LEU A 11 29.85 25.69 1.57
CA LEU A 11 30.40 24.33 1.59
C LEU A 11 29.44 23.33 2.24
N VAL A 12 28.83 23.70 3.37
CA VAL A 12 27.82 22.86 4.06
C VAL A 12 26.61 22.63 3.17
N LEU A 13 26.10 23.68 2.50
CA LEU A 13 24.97 23.56 1.57
C LEU A 13 25.32 22.67 0.37
N LEU A 14 26.55 22.76 -0.16
CA LEU A 14 27.00 21.91 -1.26
C LEU A 14 27.05 20.44 -0.83
N ILE A 15 27.63 20.14 0.34
CA ILE A 15 27.67 18.77 0.88
C ILE A 15 26.26 18.24 1.15
N LEU A 16 25.39 19.06 1.74
CA LEU A 16 24.00 18.69 2.00
C LEU A 16 23.26 18.41 0.69
N GLY A 17 23.37 19.30 -0.29
CA GLY A 17 22.76 19.15 -1.61
C GLY A 17 23.26 17.89 -2.33
N GLY A 18 24.57 17.63 -2.29
CA GLY A 18 25.15 16.41 -2.85
C GLY A 18 24.65 15.14 -2.15
N THR A 19 24.49 15.17 -0.82
CA THR A 19 23.96 14.04 -0.04
C THR A 19 22.50 13.77 -0.38
N VAL A 20 21.67 14.82 -0.48
CA VAL A 20 20.26 14.70 -0.88
C VAL A 20 20.16 14.18 -2.32
N ALA A 21 20.95 14.71 -3.25
CA ALA A 21 20.96 14.26 -4.65
C ALA A 21 21.37 12.78 -4.76
N LEU A 22 22.39 12.36 -4.00
CA LEU A 22 22.79 10.95 -3.94
C LEU A 22 21.67 10.07 -3.38
N LEU A 23 21.01 10.52 -2.31
CA LEU A 23 19.89 9.79 -1.71
C LEU A 23 18.72 9.64 -2.69
N LEU A 24 18.37 10.70 -3.44
CA LEU A 24 17.32 10.66 -4.47
C LEU A 24 17.69 9.71 -5.62
N TYR A 25 18.94 9.75 -6.06
CA TYR A 25 19.44 8.83 -7.09
C TYR A 25 19.34 7.38 -6.64
N LEU A 26 19.82 7.06 -5.43
CA LEU A 26 19.75 5.70 -4.86
C LEU A 26 18.32 5.26 -4.57
N SER A 27 17.43 6.19 -4.20
CA SER A 27 16.02 5.87 -3.92
C SER A 27 15.20 5.60 -5.18
N GLY A 28 15.79 5.71 -6.38
CA GLY A 28 15.14 5.39 -7.64
C GLY A 28 14.45 6.57 -8.33
N ALA A 29 14.66 7.81 -7.88
CA ALA A 29 13.95 8.99 -8.42
C ALA A 29 14.15 9.20 -9.94
N LEU A 30 15.31 8.77 -10.46
CA LEU A 30 15.69 8.89 -11.87
C LEU A 30 15.64 7.55 -12.62
N GLN A 31 15.20 6.46 -11.98
CA GLN A 31 15.13 5.17 -12.64
C GLN A 31 13.89 5.09 -13.55
N PRO A 32 14.04 4.53 -14.76
CA PRO A 32 12.89 4.27 -15.61
C PRO A 32 12.02 3.17 -14.98
N ILE A 33 10.71 3.35 -15.03
CA ILE A 33 9.75 2.39 -14.48
C ILE A 33 9.44 1.39 -15.58
N SER A 34 9.81 0.14 -15.37
CA SER A 34 9.44 -0.95 -16.25
C SER A 34 8.12 -1.53 -15.76
N VAL A 35 7.08 -1.40 -16.58
CA VAL A 35 5.75 -1.98 -16.35
C VAL A 35 5.51 -3.04 -17.42
N SER A 36 5.04 -4.21 -17.02
CA SER A 36 4.76 -5.31 -17.94
C SER A 36 3.62 -6.19 -17.43
N THR A 37 2.82 -6.76 -18.32
CA THR A 37 1.93 -7.88 -17.98
C THR A 37 2.76 -9.15 -17.76
N THR A 38 2.51 -9.86 -16.66
CA THR A 38 3.17 -11.13 -16.34
C THR A 38 2.18 -12.15 -15.81
N ASP A 39 2.44 -13.43 -16.13
CA ASP A 39 1.70 -14.57 -15.59
C ASP A 39 2.38 -15.18 -14.36
N ASN A 40 3.63 -14.77 -14.10
CA ASN A 40 4.39 -15.19 -12.94
C ASN A 40 4.55 -14.00 -12.01
N VAL A 41 3.71 -13.96 -10.97
CA VAL A 41 3.64 -12.88 -10.00
C VAL A 41 4.44 -13.28 -8.76
N PRO A 42 5.56 -12.60 -8.46
CA PRO A 42 6.34 -12.90 -7.27
C PRO A 42 5.46 -12.97 -6.02
N PHE A 43 5.71 -13.99 -5.18
CA PHE A 43 4.99 -14.24 -3.91
C PHE A 43 3.51 -14.65 -4.03
N LEU A 44 2.86 -14.47 -5.18
CA LEU A 44 1.42 -14.72 -5.34
C LEU A 44 1.07 -15.77 -6.41
N THR A 45 2.04 -16.32 -7.14
CA THR A 45 1.82 -17.35 -8.19
C THR A 45 1.07 -18.60 -7.68
N GLU A 46 1.34 -19.05 -6.46
CA GLU A 46 0.69 -20.23 -5.84
C GLU A 46 -0.36 -19.83 -4.78
N GLY A 47 -0.60 -18.53 -4.63
CA GLY A 47 -1.29 -17.97 -3.48
C GLY A 47 -0.36 -17.85 -2.27
N ALA A 48 -0.82 -17.11 -1.26
CA ALA A 48 -0.03 -16.86 -0.06
C ALA A 48 -0.94 -16.71 1.16
N ARG A 49 -0.39 -17.03 2.34
CA ARG A 49 -1.05 -16.78 3.61
C ARG A 49 -0.73 -15.36 4.05
N PHE A 50 -1.76 -14.56 4.27
CA PHE A 50 -1.63 -13.14 4.59
C PHE A 50 -2.17 -12.88 5.99
N LEU A 51 -1.30 -12.40 6.88
CA LEU A 51 -1.71 -11.94 8.20
C LEU A 51 -1.79 -10.42 8.21
N TYR A 52 -2.98 -9.86 8.41
CA TYR A 52 -3.26 -8.46 8.11
C TYR A 52 -4.09 -7.75 9.17
N LYS A 53 -4.03 -6.43 9.14
CA LYS A 53 -4.99 -5.52 9.75
C LYS A 53 -5.70 -4.73 8.67
N ILE A 54 -6.98 -4.49 8.89
CA ILE A 54 -7.76 -3.58 8.05
C ILE A 54 -7.39 -2.13 8.37
N TYR A 55 -7.44 -1.29 7.35
CA TYR A 55 -7.26 0.13 7.44
C TYR A 55 -8.36 0.83 6.65
N ARG A 56 -8.89 1.91 7.23
CA ARG A 56 -9.84 2.80 6.59
C ARG A 56 -9.42 4.24 6.85
N GLY A 57 -9.32 5.03 5.79
CA GLY A 57 -8.80 6.40 5.82
C GLY A 57 -7.65 6.58 4.83
N SER A 58 -6.95 7.71 4.92
CA SER A 58 -6.04 8.12 3.85
C SER A 58 -4.86 7.18 3.74
N TYR A 59 -4.56 6.70 2.54
CA TYR A 59 -3.40 5.85 2.28
C TYR A 59 -2.08 6.52 2.68
N ARG A 60 -2.01 7.85 2.79
CA ARG A 60 -0.84 8.58 3.31
C ARG A 60 -0.51 8.23 4.77
N SER A 61 -1.49 7.76 5.54
CA SER A 61 -1.35 7.42 6.96
C SER A 61 -1.22 5.91 7.21
N VAL A 62 -1.17 5.09 6.15
CA VAL A 62 -1.06 3.62 6.25
C VAL A 62 0.28 3.14 6.82
N GLY A 63 1.34 3.96 6.73
CA GLY A 63 2.70 3.59 7.11
C GLY A 63 2.87 3.16 8.57
N GLY A 64 1.97 3.58 9.46
CA GLY A 64 1.96 3.13 10.85
C GLY A 64 1.71 1.63 10.98
N LEU A 65 0.81 1.06 10.16
CA LEU A 65 0.52 -0.38 10.17
C LEU A 65 1.67 -1.20 9.60
N PHE A 66 2.34 -0.71 8.54
CA PHE A 66 3.57 -1.33 8.04
C PHE A 66 4.67 -1.35 9.10
N THR A 67 4.82 -0.24 9.84
CA THR A 67 5.80 -0.15 10.94
C THR A 67 5.47 -1.14 12.06
N GLU A 68 4.19 -1.26 12.42
CA GLU A 68 3.73 -2.22 13.42
C GLU A 68 4.01 -3.67 12.98
N ALA A 69 3.60 -4.03 11.77
CA ALA A 69 3.80 -5.37 11.21
C ALA A 69 5.30 -5.75 11.15
N TYR A 70 6.14 -4.82 10.67
CA TYR A 70 7.59 -5.01 10.61
C TYR A 70 8.23 -5.11 12.01
N ALA A 71 7.80 -4.31 12.98
CA ALA A 71 8.32 -4.38 14.35
C ALA A 71 7.99 -5.71 15.04
N LEU A 72 6.83 -6.31 14.71
CA LEU A 72 6.45 -7.61 15.22
C LEU A 72 7.22 -8.75 14.54
N THR A 73 7.47 -8.61 13.23
CA THR A 73 8.04 -9.66 12.36
C THR A 73 9.13 -9.13 11.41
N PRO A 74 10.29 -8.70 11.96
CA PRO A 74 11.36 -8.15 11.14
C PRO A 74 11.90 -9.20 10.16
N GLY A 75 12.20 -8.76 8.94
CA GLY A 75 12.70 -9.63 7.86
C GLY A 75 11.65 -10.50 7.18
N CYS A 76 10.36 -10.41 7.56
CA CYS A 76 9.28 -11.01 6.79
C CYS A 76 8.83 -10.07 5.66
N ILE A 77 8.28 -10.66 4.59
CA ILE A 77 7.76 -9.91 3.45
C ILE A 77 6.51 -9.15 3.86
N GLN A 78 6.57 -7.82 3.79
CA GLN A 78 5.43 -6.96 4.11
C GLN A 78 4.55 -6.80 2.87
N CYS A 79 3.24 -6.69 3.05
CA CYS A 79 2.29 -6.55 1.95
C CYS A 79 1.16 -5.61 2.34
N GLY A 80 0.85 -4.67 1.44
CA GLY A 80 -0.36 -3.86 1.47
C GLY A 80 -1.25 -4.20 0.27
N ILE A 81 -2.54 -4.39 0.53
CA ILE A 81 -3.58 -4.53 -0.50
C ILE A 81 -4.43 -3.27 -0.44
N PHE A 82 -4.52 -2.56 -1.55
CA PHE A 82 -5.26 -1.31 -1.70
C PHE A 82 -6.43 -1.55 -2.65
N TYR A 83 -7.65 -1.36 -2.15
CA TYR A 83 -8.88 -1.73 -2.84
C TYR A 83 -9.55 -0.59 -3.60
N ASP A 84 -9.15 0.65 -3.31
CA ASP A 84 -9.74 1.85 -3.90
C ASP A 84 -8.69 2.64 -4.68
N ASP A 85 -9.15 3.47 -5.62
CA ASP A 85 -8.26 4.36 -6.36
C ASP A 85 -8.04 5.66 -5.58
N PRO A 86 -6.83 5.97 -5.10
CA PRO A 86 -6.52 7.24 -4.44
C PRO A 86 -6.62 8.45 -5.37
N GLN A 87 -6.66 8.26 -6.69
CA GLN A 87 -6.90 9.32 -7.67
C GLN A 87 -8.34 9.32 -8.20
N GLY A 88 -9.17 8.40 -7.72
CA GLY A 88 -10.56 8.25 -8.11
C GLY A 88 -11.53 9.07 -7.25
N GLU A 89 -12.78 8.65 -7.25
CA GLU A 89 -13.89 9.32 -6.54
C GLU A 89 -13.91 9.04 -5.03
N THR A 90 -13.07 8.12 -4.54
CA THR A 90 -13.04 7.73 -3.13
C THR A 90 -12.36 8.83 -2.29
N SER A 91 -13.13 9.40 -1.37
CA SER A 91 -12.62 10.37 -0.39
C SER A 91 -11.42 9.79 0.38
N ASP A 92 -10.43 10.64 0.67
CA ASP A 92 -9.29 10.30 1.54
C ASP A 92 -9.72 9.74 2.90
N THR A 93 -10.96 9.95 3.34
CA THR A 93 -11.50 9.42 4.60
C THR A 93 -12.06 8.00 4.51
N ASP A 94 -12.31 7.49 3.30
CA ASP A 94 -13.01 6.20 3.08
C ASP A 94 -12.20 5.17 2.31
N GLN A 95 -10.97 5.49 1.93
CA GLN A 95 -10.03 4.56 1.31
C GLN A 95 -9.78 3.33 2.19
N ARG A 96 -9.89 2.13 1.61
CA ARG A 96 -9.80 0.83 2.27
C ARG A 96 -8.50 0.13 1.89
N ALA A 97 -7.79 -0.37 2.89
CA ALA A 97 -6.59 -1.17 2.68
C ALA A 97 -6.50 -2.33 3.69
N ALA A 98 -5.74 -3.36 3.34
CA ALA A 98 -5.33 -4.42 4.24
C ALA A 98 -3.81 -4.46 4.26
N VAL A 99 -3.21 -4.34 5.44
CA VAL A 99 -1.75 -4.23 5.60
C VAL A 99 -1.26 -5.31 6.52
N GLY A 100 -0.17 -5.97 6.14
CA GLY A 100 0.26 -7.15 6.85
C GLY A 100 1.52 -7.79 6.30
N VAL A 101 1.61 -9.09 6.53
CA VAL A 101 2.79 -9.91 6.24
C VAL A 101 2.36 -11.12 5.44
N LEU A 102 3.11 -11.42 4.38
CA LEU A 102 2.96 -12.63 3.59
C LEU A 102 3.84 -13.74 4.14
N PHE A 103 3.27 -14.93 4.24
CA PHE A 103 3.96 -16.18 4.51
C PHE A 103 3.75 -17.09 3.31
N ASP A 104 4.84 -17.70 2.83
CA ASP A 104 4.73 -18.76 1.84
C ASP A 104 4.09 -20.01 2.49
N ASP A 105 3.60 -20.94 1.67
CA ASP A 105 2.98 -22.16 2.17
C ASP A 105 3.96 -23.06 2.96
N PHE A 106 5.27 -22.96 2.73
CA PHE A 106 6.30 -23.73 3.43
C PHE A 106 6.59 -23.16 4.84
N GLU A 107 6.65 -21.85 5.00
CA GLU A 107 6.72 -21.11 6.25
C GLU A 107 5.40 -21.20 7.04
N ALA A 108 4.27 -21.30 6.34
CA ALA A 108 2.95 -21.43 6.94
C ALA A 108 2.60 -22.85 7.41
N THR A 109 3.12 -23.88 6.73
CA THR A 109 2.87 -25.30 7.03
C THR A 109 3.99 -25.93 7.88
N GLY A 110 5.20 -25.38 7.81
CA GLY A 110 6.40 -26.01 8.33
C GLY A 110 6.50 -26.00 9.84
N ASP A 111 7.01 -27.11 10.38
CA ASP A 111 7.54 -27.34 11.73
C ASP A 111 8.64 -26.33 12.19
N ASN A 112 8.76 -25.18 11.53
CA ASN A 112 9.65 -24.09 11.90
C ASN A 112 9.04 -23.31 13.07
N LYS A 113 9.59 -23.55 14.25
CA LYS A 113 9.20 -22.88 15.49
C LYS A 113 9.20 -21.35 15.35
N GLU A 114 10.15 -20.77 14.62
CA GLU A 114 10.26 -19.32 14.44
C GLU A 114 9.06 -18.74 13.66
N SER A 115 8.63 -19.40 12.58
CA SER A 115 7.46 -18.97 11.80
C SER A 115 6.17 -19.08 12.63
N SER A 116 6.03 -20.16 13.42
CA SER A 116 4.88 -20.31 14.31
C SER A 116 4.81 -19.23 15.40
N GLU A 117 5.94 -18.90 16.02
CA GLU A 117 6.02 -17.83 17.02
C GLU A 117 5.68 -16.46 16.41
N ARG A 118 6.14 -16.17 15.19
CA ARG A 118 5.81 -14.94 14.45
C ARG A 118 4.31 -14.84 14.14
N ILE A 119 3.70 -15.93 13.67
CA ILE A 119 2.27 -16.00 13.37
C ILE A 119 1.44 -15.80 14.66
N GLU A 120 1.79 -16.47 15.75
CA GLU A 120 1.11 -16.29 17.05
C GLU A 120 1.27 -14.86 17.59
N LYS A 121 2.45 -14.27 17.43
CA LYS A 121 2.70 -12.88 17.81
C LYS A 121 1.85 -11.90 17.00
N LEU A 122 1.71 -12.09 15.69
CA LEU A 122 0.81 -11.29 14.86
C LEU A 122 -0.65 -11.46 15.31
N LYS A 123 -1.12 -12.70 15.50
CA LYS A 123 -2.50 -12.97 15.95
C LYS A 123 -2.82 -12.36 17.31
N SER A 124 -1.89 -12.44 18.26
CA SER A 124 -2.04 -11.80 19.59
C SER A 124 -2.05 -10.27 19.53
N ASN A 125 -1.53 -9.67 18.46
CA ASN A 125 -1.61 -8.23 18.17
C ASN A 125 -2.77 -7.90 17.22
N PHE A 126 -3.83 -8.72 17.19
CA PHE A 126 -5.05 -8.51 16.43
C PHE A 126 -4.88 -8.55 14.89
N PHE A 127 -3.82 -9.16 14.38
CA PHE A 127 -3.74 -9.48 12.96
C PHE A 127 -4.63 -10.68 12.66
N ARG A 128 -5.44 -10.55 11.61
CA ARG A 128 -6.33 -11.57 11.08
C ARG A 128 -5.64 -12.33 9.98
N GLU A 129 -6.15 -13.51 9.66
CA GLU A 129 -5.55 -14.39 8.67
C GLU A 129 -6.49 -14.52 7.47
N PHE A 130 -5.92 -14.33 6.28
CA PHE A 130 -6.60 -14.49 5.01
C PHE A 130 -5.68 -15.24 4.04
N ARG A 131 -6.25 -16.09 3.18
CA ARG A 131 -5.48 -16.76 2.13
C ARG A 131 -5.73 -16.04 0.81
N ILE A 132 -4.69 -15.40 0.29
CA ILE A 132 -4.73 -14.74 -1.01
C ILE A 132 -4.75 -15.84 -2.08
N PRO A 133 -5.72 -15.82 -3.01
CA PRO A 133 -5.77 -16.81 -4.07
C PRO A 133 -4.61 -16.61 -5.08
N PRO A 134 -4.24 -17.66 -5.84
CA PRO A 134 -3.20 -17.56 -6.84
C PRO A 134 -3.49 -16.51 -7.91
N VAL A 135 -2.55 -15.59 -8.14
CA VAL A 135 -2.65 -14.56 -9.18
C VAL A 135 -2.03 -15.09 -10.46
N ARG A 136 -2.83 -15.21 -11.53
CA ARG A 136 -2.39 -15.79 -12.81
C ARG A 136 -1.98 -14.79 -13.87
N GLU A 137 -2.52 -13.57 -13.83
CA GLU A 137 -2.21 -12.51 -14.78
C GLU A 137 -2.31 -11.19 -14.00
N ALA A 138 -1.23 -10.41 -14.01
CA ALA A 138 -1.19 -9.10 -13.37
C ALA A 138 -0.30 -8.13 -14.15
N ILE A 139 -0.54 -6.83 -13.96
CA ILE A 139 0.42 -5.81 -14.35
C ILE A 139 1.43 -5.73 -13.22
N TYR A 140 2.68 -5.97 -13.57
CA TYR A 140 3.80 -5.99 -12.63
C TYR A 140 4.75 -4.84 -12.92
N ALA A 141 5.20 -4.20 -11.84
CA ALA A 141 6.27 -3.24 -11.86
C ALA A 141 7.10 -3.38 -10.58
N GLN A 142 8.38 -3.02 -10.68
CA GLN A 142 9.31 -3.09 -9.55
C GLN A 142 9.99 -1.75 -9.32
N PHE A 143 10.26 -1.45 -8.05
CA PHE A 143 10.92 -0.22 -7.65
C PHE A 143 11.94 -0.49 -6.54
N PRO A 144 13.10 0.20 -6.49
CA PRO A 144 14.09 -0.02 -5.44
C PRO A 144 13.52 0.29 -4.05
N HIS A 145 13.79 -0.54 -3.04
CA HIS A 145 13.40 -0.35 -1.63
C HIS A 145 14.64 -0.01 -0.78
N VAL A 146 15.19 1.19 -0.95
CA VAL A 146 16.45 1.58 -0.27
C VAL A 146 16.20 2.46 0.94
N SER A 147 15.15 3.28 0.90
CA SER A 147 14.82 4.20 2.00
C SER A 147 13.32 4.48 2.05
N PHE A 148 12.87 5.18 3.08
CA PHE A 148 11.49 5.66 3.17
C PHE A 148 11.08 6.52 1.95
N LEU A 149 12.02 7.28 1.38
CA LEU A 149 11.76 8.05 0.15
C LEU A 149 11.44 7.15 -1.03
N SER A 150 12.03 5.95 -1.09
CA SER A 150 11.70 4.97 -2.12
C SER A 150 10.24 4.55 -2.09
N ILE A 151 9.66 4.39 -0.89
CA ILE A 151 8.25 4.00 -0.73
C ILE A 151 7.34 5.09 -1.28
N LEU A 152 7.62 6.35 -0.92
CA LEU A 152 6.84 7.50 -1.39
C LEU A 152 6.99 7.71 -2.91
N LEU A 153 8.22 7.67 -3.43
CA LEU A 153 8.50 7.83 -4.85
C LEU A 153 7.93 6.67 -5.67
N GLY A 154 8.01 5.45 -5.15
CA GLY A 154 7.46 4.25 -5.74
C GLY A 154 5.94 4.39 -5.90
N SER A 155 5.21 4.68 -4.82
CA SER A 155 3.76 4.82 -4.91
C SER A 155 3.35 6.00 -5.80
N TRP A 156 4.08 7.13 -5.74
CA TRP A 156 3.76 8.32 -6.55
C TRP A 156 4.04 8.13 -8.05
N ARG A 157 5.08 7.38 -8.43
CA ARG A 157 5.44 7.21 -9.86
C ARG A 157 4.95 5.90 -10.46
N VAL A 158 5.01 4.81 -9.70
CA VAL A 158 4.69 3.46 -10.21
C VAL A 158 3.18 3.26 -10.29
N CYS A 159 2.41 3.67 -9.28
CA CYS A 159 0.95 3.48 -9.31
C CYS A 159 0.30 4.17 -10.52
N PRO A 160 0.60 5.45 -10.85
CA PRO A 160 0.08 6.05 -12.08
C PRO A 160 0.59 5.39 -13.36
N ALA A 161 1.84 4.93 -13.39
CA ALA A 161 2.40 4.24 -14.56
C ALA A 161 1.70 2.90 -14.81
N VAL A 162 1.44 2.11 -13.76
CA VAL A 162 0.68 0.85 -13.84
C VAL A 162 -0.73 1.10 -14.34
N ARG A 163 -1.42 2.13 -13.82
CA ARG A 163 -2.77 2.48 -14.29
C ARG A 163 -2.79 2.94 -15.74
N LYS A 164 -1.85 3.79 -16.14
CA LYS A 164 -1.73 4.24 -17.53
C LYS A 164 -1.50 3.06 -18.48
N TYR A 165 -0.60 2.14 -18.12
CA TYR A 165 -0.36 0.93 -18.90
C TYR A 165 -1.62 0.04 -19.00
N ALA A 166 -2.38 -0.09 -17.91
CA ALA A 166 -3.67 -0.79 -17.94
C ALA A 166 -4.66 -0.14 -18.90
N GLN A 167 -4.78 1.19 -18.86
CA GLN A 167 -5.66 1.97 -19.74
C GLN A 167 -5.26 1.83 -21.21
N ASP A 168 -3.96 1.83 -21.51
CA ASP A 168 -3.44 1.62 -22.87
C ASP A 168 -3.79 0.21 -23.41
N LEU A 169 -3.94 -0.78 -22.51
CA LEU A 169 -4.44 -2.12 -22.84
C LEU A 169 -5.98 -2.23 -22.87
N GLY A 170 -6.70 -1.12 -22.61
CA GLY A 170 -8.17 -1.11 -22.51
C GLY A 170 -8.70 -1.85 -21.27
N ARG A 171 -7.88 -1.96 -20.22
CA ARG A 171 -8.20 -2.60 -18.94
C ARG A 171 -8.18 -1.57 -17.81
N ASN A 172 -8.64 -1.97 -16.63
CA ASN A 172 -8.58 -1.16 -15.42
C ASN A 172 -8.00 -1.99 -14.28
N VAL A 173 -7.31 -1.34 -13.34
CA VAL A 173 -6.76 -1.94 -12.13
C VAL A 173 -7.55 -1.40 -10.95
N SER A 174 -8.42 -2.22 -10.38
CA SER A 174 -9.22 -1.90 -9.20
C SER A 174 -8.49 -2.20 -7.89
N VAL A 175 -7.67 -3.25 -7.86
CA VAL A 175 -6.90 -3.65 -6.67
C VAL A 175 -5.40 -3.62 -6.98
N MET A 176 -4.65 -2.98 -6.11
CA MET A 176 -3.19 -2.91 -6.17
C MET A 176 -2.58 -3.58 -4.95
N PHE A 177 -1.58 -4.44 -5.18
CA PHE A 177 -0.73 -4.96 -4.12
C PHE A 177 0.60 -4.21 -4.16
N GLU A 178 1.07 -3.83 -2.98
CA GLU A 178 2.43 -3.38 -2.75
C GLU A 178 3.11 -4.41 -1.83
N VAL A 179 4.02 -5.19 -2.39
CA VAL A 179 4.77 -6.22 -1.66
C VAL A 179 6.21 -5.75 -1.50
N TYR A 180 6.70 -5.75 -0.26
CA TYR A 180 8.01 -5.23 0.11
C TYR A 180 8.92 -6.39 0.48
N ASP A 181 9.95 -6.62 -0.33
CA ASP A 181 11.10 -7.45 0.05
C ASP A 181 12.25 -6.55 0.59
N GLU A 182 13.39 -7.17 0.89
CA GLU A 182 14.54 -6.44 1.48
C GLU A 182 15.12 -5.33 0.58
N GLN A 183 14.95 -5.41 -0.74
CA GLN A 183 15.63 -4.53 -1.70
C GLN A 183 14.70 -3.91 -2.75
N THR A 184 13.47 -4.41 -2.86
CA THR A 184 12.53 -4.14 -3.94
C THR A 184 11.10 -4.01 -3.40
N ILE A 185 10.38 -3.04 -3.95
CA ILE A 185 8.94 -2.91 -3.83
C ILE A 185 8.33 -3.44 -5.12
N HIS A 186 7.47 -4.45 -4.99
CA HIS A 186 6.74 -5.06 -6.08
C HIS A 186 5.32 -4.50 -6.11
N TYR A 187 4.99 -3.85 -7.21
CA TYR A 187 3.66 -3.32 -7.49
C TYR A 187 2.94 -4.29 -8.42
N ILE A 188 1.81 -4.81 -7.96
CA ILE A 188 1.03 -5.82 -8.69
C ILE A 188 -0.40 -5.28 -8.82
N GLY A 189 -0.73 -4.83 -10.01
CA GLY A 189 -2.09 -4.41 -10.36
C GLY A 189 -2.89 -5.58 -10.91
N LEU A 190 -3.99 -5.94 -10.25
CA LEU A 190 -4.87 -6.98 -10.76
C LEU A 190 -5.66 -6.45 -11.96
N LEU A 191 -5.63 -7.20 -13.07
CA LEU A 191 -6.51 -6.92 -14.23
C LEU A 191 -7.84 -7.67 -14.16
N ASP A 192 -8.00 -8.57 -13.18
CA ASP A 192 -9.20 -9.40 -13.07
C ASP A 192 -10.43 -8.53 -12.81
N SER A 193 -11.50 -8.80 -13.55
CA SER A 193 -12.80 -8.17 -13.32
C SER A 193 -13.48 -8.70 -12.05
N HIS A 194 -13.05 -9.87 -11.58
CA HIS A 194 -13.54 -10.49 -10.34
C HIS A 194 -12.52 -10.29 -9.22
N VAL A 195 -12.59 -9.13 -8.55
CA VAL A 195 -11.74 -8.81 -7.40
C VAL A 195 -12.24 -9.37 -6.08
N ASP A 196 -13.49 -9.85 -6.03
CA ASP A 196 -14.12 -10.44 -4.83
C ASP A 196 -13.22 -11.48 -4.13
N PRO A 197 -12.52 -12.39 -4.83
CA PRO A 197 -11.66 -13.40 -4.21
C PRO A 197 -10.47 -12.81 -3.44
N TYR A 198 -10.05 -11.60 -3.78
CA TYR A 198 -8.91 -10.89 -3.18
C TYR A 198 -9.34 -9.92 -2.09
N LEU A 199 -10.64 -9.61 -1.97
CA LEU A 199 -11.18 -8.86 -0.86
C LEU A 199 -11.09 -9.67 0.44
N VAL A 200 -10.53 -9.02 1.46
CA VAL A 200 -10.60 -9.51 2.84
C VAL A 200 -12.04 -9.59 3.33
N GLU A 201 -12.28 -10.49 4.27
CA GLU A 201 -13.64 -10.87 4.70
C GLU A 201 -14.48 -9.68 5.16
N GLU A 202 -13.86 -8.68 5.80
CA GLU A 202 -14.54 -7.50 6.32
C GLU A 202 -15.15 -6.66 5.20
N PHE A 203 -14.38 -6.40 4.14
CA PHE A 203 -14.87 -5.62 3.01
C PHE A 203 -15.83 -6.43 2.14
N ARG A 204 -15.66 -7.75 2.06
CA ARG A 204 -16.62 -8.61 1.36
C ARG A 204 -17.99 -8.62 2.04
N GLN A 205 -18.04 -8.58 3.37
CA GLN A 205 -19.30 -8.55 4.13
C GLN A 205 -20.01 -7.19 4.01
N GLU A 206 -19.26 -6.08 3.94
CA GLU A 206 -19.83 -4.73 3.74
C GLU A 206 -20.47 -4.57 2.35
N GLU A 207 -19.95 -5.26 1.33
CA GLU A 207 -20.48 -5.20 -0.04
C GLU A 207 -21.66 -6.14 -0.27
N GLN A 208 -21.95 -7.08 0.65
CA GLN A 208 -23.15 -7.88 0.60
C GLN A 208 -24.35 -7.06 1.09
N PRO A 209 -25.47 -7.02 0.33
CA PRO A 209 -26.68 -6.36 0.81
C PRO A 209 -27.07 -6.98 2.16
N PRO A 210 -27.52 -6.17 3.14
CA PRO A 210 -27.96 -6.71 4.42
C PRO A 210 -29.00 -7.77 4.12
N THR A 211 -28.75 -9.00 4.57
CA THR A 211 -29.78 -10.03 4.56
C THR A 211 -30.91 -9.46 5.41
N GLU A 212 -32.07 -9.22 4.79
CA GLU A 212 -33.26 -8.74 5.48
C GLU A 212 -33.57 -9.70 6.64
N GLU A 213 -33.09 -9.37 7.84
CA GLU A 213 -33.64 -9.94 9.05
C GLU A 213 -35.04 -9.35 9.19
N GLU A 214 -36.04 -10.17 8.90
CA GLU A 214 -37.45 -9.83 9.07
C GLU A 214 -37.67 -9.18 10.46
N PRO A 215 -38.24 -7.97 10.53
CA PRO A 215 -38.50 -7.34 11.80
C PRO A 215 -39.59 -8.12 12.53
N LYS A 216 -39.22 -8.74 13.65
CA LYS A 216 -40.21 -9.17 14.66
C LYS A 216 -40.80 -7.93 15.30
N ASP A 217 -42.06 -7.75 14.97
CA ASP A 217 -43.00 -6.75 15.44
C ASP A 217 -43.13 -6.66 16.98
N GLN A 218 -43.52 -5.45 17.42
CA GLN A 218 -44.03 -5.03 18.75
C GLN A 218 -42.95 -4.61 19.78
N SER A 219 -43.01 -3.44 20.42
CA SER A 219 -44.10 -2.48 20.62
C SER A 219 -43.57 -1.10 21.02
N GLU A 220 -44.34 -0.09 20.64
CA GLU A 220 -44.25 1.34 21.00
C GLU A 220 -44.22 1.57 22.52
N GLU A 221 -43.47 2.58 22.98
CA GLU A 221 -43.98 3.62 23.88
C GLU A 221 -43.01 4.83 23.95
N GLU A 222 -43.62 6.01 23.92
CA GLU A 222 -43.04 7.35 23.83
C GLU A 222 -42.24 7.78 25.08
N SER A 223 -41.27 8.70 24.92
CA SER A 223 -41.36 10.10 25.40
C SER A 223 -40.00 10.79 25.71
N GLU A 224 -39.93 12.03 25.22
CA GLU A 224 -39.31 13.25 25.80
C GLU A 224 -37.79 13.36 26.06
N ASP A 225 -37.17 14.09 25.13
CA ASP A 225 -36.23 15.21 25.27
C ASP A 225 -35.74 15.58 26.70
N LYS A 226 -34.42 15.57 26.88
CA LYS A 226 -33.69 16.61 27.62
C LYS A 226 -32.21 16.62 27.27
N SER A 227 -31.79 17.76 26.72
CA SER A 227 -30.43 18.28 26.73
C SER A 227 -29.82 18.27 28.12
N ASP A 228 -28.56 17.84 28.25
CA ASP A 228 -27.59 18.50 29.13
C ASP A 228 -26.15 18.23 28.67
N GLN A 229 -25.38 19.30 28.73
CA GLN A 229 -23.99 19.51 28.34
C GLN A 229 -23.05 19.09 29.48
N VAL A 230 -21.93 18.42 29.17
CA VAL A 230 -20.70 18.49 29.99
C VAL A 230 -19.46 18.11 29.16
N ASP A 231 -18.73 19.16 28.78
CA ASP A 231 -17.30 19.38 29.02
C ASP A 231 -16.25 18.28 28.75
N ALA A 232 -15.49 18.58 27.70
CA ALA A 232 -14.07 18.93 27.73
C ALA A 232 -12.99 17.86 27.97
N ALA A 233 -12.03 17.94 27.02
CA ALA A 233 -10.58 17.79 27.18
C ALA A 233 -9.95 16.42 26.84
N PHE A 234 -9.43 16.32 25.61
CA PHE A 234 -8.02 15.94 25.44
C PHE A 234 -7.39 16.60 24.21
N GLU A 235 -6.81 17.77 24.47
CA GLU A 235 -5.51 18.27 24.02
C GLU A 235 -4.82 17.73 22.74
N LYS A 236 -4.71 18.63 21.76
CA LYS A 236 -3.55 18.98 20.91
C LYS A 236 -2.45 17.93 20.68
N VAL A 237 -2.27 17.53 19.42
CA VAL A 237 -0.97 17.51 18.70
C VAL A 237 -1.29 17.79 17.22
N GLY A 238 -0.99 18.97 16.66
CA GLY A 238 0.28 19.21 15.94
C GLY A 238 0.11 18.96 14.45
N HIS A 239 -0.55 19.89 13.74
CA HIS A 239 -0.69 19.87 12.28
C HIS A 239 0.63 20.36 11.66
N ALA A 240 1.36 19.48 10.99
CA ALA A 240 2.48 19.86 10.14
C ALA A 240 1.95 20.01 8.72
N ASP A 241 1.64 21.26 8.38
CA ASP A 241 1.36 21.75 7.03
C ASP A 241 2.63 21.63 6.19
N LEU A 242 2.61 20.78 5.16
CA LEU A 242 3.64 20.72 4.12
C LEU A 242 2.94 20.98 2.80
N GLY A 243 3.17 22.19 2.30
CA GLY A 243 2.38 22.80 1.24
C GLY A 243 2.54 22.16 -0.14
N ASP A 244 1.55 22.49 -0.96
CA ASP A 244 1.43 22.14 -2.36
C ASP A 244 2.66 22.61 -3.15
N PHE A 245 3.34 21.68 -3.82
CA PHE A 245 4.36 22.02 -4.81
C PHE A 245 3.90 21.53 -6.18
N GLU A 246 3.69 22.49 -7.08
CA GLU A 246 3.18 22.31 -8.44
C GLU A 246 4.03 21.36 -9.28
N ALA A 247 3.33 20.64 -10.16
CA ALA A 247 3.83 19.64 -11.07
C ALA A 247 4.82 20.21 -12.11
N SER A 248 5.92 19.50 -12.32
CA SER A 248 6.69 19.60 -13.57
C SER A 248 6.50 18.33 -14.39
N GLU A 249 5.79 18.44 -15.50
CA GLU A 249 5.65 17.40 -16.50
C GLU A 249 7.04 16.96 -16.99
N THR A 250 7.40 15.70 -16.78
CA THR A 250 8.55 15.10 -17.45
C THR A 250 8.13 13.78 -18.08
N GLU A 251 8.54 13.67 -19.34
CA GLU A 251 8.15 12.72 -20.36
C GLU A 251 8.47 11.27 -19.95
N VAL A 252 7.47 10.39 -20.01
CA VAL A 252 7.62 8.94 -19.77
C VAL A 252 7.86 8.26 -21.12
N GLU A 253 9.07 7.77 -21.34
CA GLU A 253 9.42 6.97 -22.51
C GLU A 253 8.95 5.52 -22.31
N ILE A 254 7.93 5.12 -23.08
CA ILE A 254 7.37 3.77 -23.09
C ILE A 254 8.10 2.95 -24.16
N ILE A 255 8.90 1.97 -23.74
CA ILE A 255 9.52 1.01 -24.67
C ILE A 255 8.58 -0.18 -24.83
N GLN A 256 7.96 -0.32 -26.00
CA GLN A 256 7.19 -1.51 -26.36
C GLN A 256 8.11 -2.67 -26.78
N PRO A 257 7.87 -3.91 -26.30
CA PRO A 257 8.52 -5.08 -26.85
C PRO A 257 7.94 -5.39 -28.24
N LYS A 258 8.85 -5.48 -29.21
CA LYS A 258 8.55 -5.78 -30.60
C LYS A 258 8.05 -7.22 -30.71
N ASP A 259 6.83 -7.33 -31.19
CA ASP A 259 6.10 -8.54 -31.42
C ASP A 259 6.75 -9.42 -32.52
N GLN A 260 6.50 -10.73 -32.38
CA GLN A 260 6.54 -11.80 -33.39
C GLN A 260 7.86 -12.54 -33.68
N LEU A 261 7.90 -13.76 -33.11
CA LEU A 261 8.16 -14.99 -33.86
C LEU A 261 7.31 -15.01 -35.15
N SER A 262 7.94 -15.24 -36.30
CA SER A 262 7.31 -15.88 -37.46
C SER A 262 8.40 -16.53 -38.33
N ASP A 263 8.29 -17.86 -38.42
CA ASP A 263 9.03 -18.85 -39.22
C ASP A 263 10.52 -19.12 -38.96
#